data_AF-A0A1S3EA22-F1
#
_entry.id   AF-A0A1S3EA22-F1
#
_cell.length_a   1.000
_cell.length_b   1.000
_cell.length_c   1.000
_cell.angle_alpha   90.00
_cell.angle_beta   90.00
_cell.angle_gamma   90.00
#
_symmetry.space_group_name_H-M   'P 1'
#
loop_
_entity.id
_entity.type
_entity.pdbx_description
1 polymer ?
#
loop_
_entity_poly.entity_id
_entity_poly.type
_entity_poly.pdbx_seq_one_letter_code
_entity_poly.pdbx_strand_id
1 'polypeptide(L)'
;MGTQPPQSCVDEEDEELFGCGTTISGQSGSTSRSAGLPSSRSEQTTGTTAGDNAARKLNNLDIHDDDAGSQGVVASRKKKRGQRAVGGDKSGRGLRQFSMKVCEKVESKGRTTYNEVADELVAEFSDPSNSVLSPDQQQYDEKNIRRRVYDALNVLMAMDIISKDKKEIQWKGLPRTSLNDIEELKTEHLGLRSRIERKAAYLQELEEHFVGLQNLIQRNEQLYSSENPPSGGVSLPFILVQTRPHATVEVEISEDMQLVHFDFNR
;
A
#
# COMPACT_ATOMS: atom_id res chain seq x y z
N MET A 1 47.22 -40.57 18.52
CA MET A 1 46.28 -39.74 17.73
C MET A 1 45.14 -39.37 18.66
N GLY A 2 45.31 -38.29 19.42
CA GLY A 2 44.36 -37.88 20.46
C GLY A 2 44.52 -36.39 20.68
N THR A 3 43.78 -35.63 19.88
CA THR A 3 43.77 -34.17 19.87
C THR A 3 42.84 -33.64 20.95
N GLN A 4 43.37 -32.65 21.66
CA GLN A 4 42.73 -31.73 22.60
C GLN A 4 41.48 -31.05 21.99
N PRO A 5 40.40 -30.82 22.76
CA PRO A 5 39.37 -29.84 22.40
C PRO A 5 39.62 -28.50 23.13
N PRO A 6 39.31 -27.34 22.53
CA PRO A 6 39.37 -26.05 23.20
C PRO A 6 38.05 -25.69 23.89
N GLN A 7 38.17 -25.05 25.05
CA GLN A 7 37.15 -24.25 25.73
C GLN A 7 37.11 -22.84 25.14
N SER A 8 35.90 -22.28 24.98
CA SER A 8 35.55 -20.85 25.07
C SER A 8 34.08 -20.69 24.68
N CYS A 9 33.25 -19.80 25.21
CA CYS A 9 33.15 -18.99 26.42
C CYS A 9 31.65 -18.70 26.51
N VAL A 10 31.11 -18.72 27.72
CA VAL A 10 29.72 -18.44 28.03
C VAL A 10 29.71 -16.99 28.53
N ASP A 11 28.98 -16.11 27.86
CA ASP A 11 28.67 -14.79 28.41
C ASP A 11 27.22 -14.83 28.90
N GLU A 12 27.10 -14.88 30.23
CA GLU A 12 25.88 -14.64 31.00
C GLU A 12 25.82 -13.14 31.31
N GLU A 13 24.71 -12.49 30.99
CA GLU A 13 24.36 -11.18 31.54
C GLU A 13 22.95 -11.28 32.14
N ASP A 14 22.90 -11.47 33.46
CA ASP A 14 21.76 -11.22 34.33
C ASP A 14 21.64 -9.71 34.60
N GLU A 15 20.42 -9.16 34.56
CA GLU A 15 20.01 -8.02 35.39
C GLU A 15 18.51 -8.18 35.69
N GLU A 16 18.22 -8.54 36.93
CA GLU A 16 16.88 -8.63 37.52
C GLU A 16 16.37 -7.26 38.01
N LEU A 17 15.04 -7.21 38.11
CA LEU A 17 14.25 -6.61 39.20
C LEU A 17 13.79 -5.15 39.07
N PHE A 18 12.48 -4.97 38.96
CA PHE A 18 11.70 -4.30 40.02
C PHE A 18 10.25 -4.79 40.01
N GLY A 19 9.82 -5.37 41.12
CA GLY A 19 8.44 -5.73 41.39
C GLY A 19 7.68 -4.63 42.12
N CYS A 20 6.36 -4.62 41.96
CA CYS A 20 5.44 -4.16 43.00
C CYS A 20 4.09 -4.86 42.80
N GLY A 21 3.69 -5.68 43.77
CA GLY A 21 2.32 -6.16 43.89
C GLY A 21 1.54 -5.24 44.81
N THR A 22 0.23 -5.09 44.57
CA THR A 22 -0.76 -4.79 45.62
C THR A 22 -2.13 -5.28 45.14
N THR A 23 -2.79 -6.00 46.03
CA THR A 23 -4.17 -6.51 45.99
C THR A 23 -5.20 -5.40 46.07
N ILE A 24 -6.35 -5.49 45.39
CA ILE A 24 -7.66 -5.16 45.98
C ILE A 24 -8.79 -5.89 45.22
N SER A 25 -9.72 -6.40 46.01
CA SER A 25 -11.01 -7.00 45.63
C SER A 25 -12.08 -5.91 45.58
N GLY A 26 -13.11 -6.06 44.72
CA GLY A 26 -14.26 -5.15 44.67
C GLY A 26 -15.27 -5.52 43.58
N GLN A 27 -16.45 -5.92 44.02
CA GLN A 27 -17.55 -6.52 43.25
C GLN A 27 -18.46 -5.52 42.49
N SER A 28 -19.10 -6.05 41.43
CA SER A 28 -20.51 -5.89 41.01
C SER A 28 -21.06 -4.59 40.38
N GLY A 29 -21.84 -4.77 39.31
CA GLY A 29 -22.87 -3.80 38.86
C GLY A 29 -23.29 -3.88 37.38
N SER A 30 -24.36 -4.62 37.10
CA SER A 30 -25.03 -4.91 35.81
C SER A 30 -25.51 -3.72 34.95
N THR A 31 -25.70 -3.90 33.63
CA THR A 31 -27.04 -4.03 32.96
C THR A 31 -26.95 -4.14 31.41
N SER A 32 -27.54 -5.23 30.90
CA SER A 32 -28.28 -5.47 29.64
C SER A 32 -28.43 -4.39 28.54
N ARG A 33 -28.37 -4.81 27.25
CA ARG A 33 -29.58 -5.06 26.40
C ARG A 33 -29.25 -5.60 25.00
N SER A 34 -30.21 -6.40 24.51
CA SER A 34 -30.24 -7.26 23.33
C SER A 34 -30.93 -6.59 22.12
N ALA A 35 -30.53 -6.98 20.91
CA ALA A 35 -31.35 -7.17 19.69
C ALA A 35 -30.39 -7.75 18.62
N GLY A 36 -30.62 -8.82 17.86
CA GLY A 36 -31.82 -9.49 17.37
C GLY A 36 -31.64 -9.67 15.85
N LEU A 37 -31.40 -10.90 15.39
CA LEU A 37 -31.36 -11.28 13.97
C LEU A 37 -32.45 -12.34 13.74
N PRO A 38 -33.31 -12.23 12.73
CA PRO A 38 -34.13 -13.35 12.30
C PRO A 38 -33.50 -14.09 11.12
N SER A 39 -33.45 -15.41 11.28
CA SER A 39 -33.24 -16.41 10.23
C SER A 39 -34.56 -16.71 9.51
N SER A 40 -34.53 -16.99 8.21
CA SER A 40 -35.67 -17.52 7.45
C SER A 40 -35.21 -18.44 6.31
N ARG A 41 -35.19 -19.74 6.64
CA ARG A 41 -35.77 -20.91 5.95
C ARG A 41 -36.07 -20.85 4.43
N SER A 42 -35.49 -21.86 3.75
CA SER A 42 -35.83 -22.65 2.55
C SER A 42 -37.04 -22.32 1.66
N GLU A 43 -36.85 -22.50 0.35
CA GLU A 43 -37.56 -23.51 -0.46
C GLU A 43 -36.80 -23.88 -1.74
N GLN A 44 -37.01 -25.12 -2.19
CA GLN A 44 -36.27 -25.88 -3.19
C GLN A 44 -37.26 -26.32 -4.29
N THR A 45 -36.99 -26.08 -5.58
CA THR A 45 -37.57 -26.89 -6.68
C THR A 45 -36.76 -26.82 -7.99
N THR A 46 -36.23 -27.99 -8.38
CA THR A 46 -36.20 -28.63 -9.72
C THR A 46 -35.46 -27.99 -10.92
N GLY A 47 -34.60 -28.81 -11.57
CA GLY A 47 -34.61 -28.96 -13.04
C GLY A 47 -33.30 -28.77 -13.83
N THR A 48 -32.51 -29.84 -13.92
CA THR A 48 -31.53 -30.31 -14.92
C THR A 48 -31.30 -29.51 -16.24
N THR A 49 -30.03 -29.20 -16.61
CA THR A 49 -29.19 -29.81 -17.70
C THR A 49 -28.06 -28.89 -18.21
N ALA A 50 -26.83 -29.44 -18.22
CA ALA A 50 -25.75 -29.36 -19.21
C ALA A 50 -25.26 -28.02 -19.82
N GLY A 51 -23.94 -27.83 -19.78
CA GLY A 51 -23.21 -27.18 -20.88
C GLY A 51 -22.08 -26.23 -20.47
N ASP A 52 -20.85 -26.73 -20.43
CA ASP A 52 -19.62 -25.94 -20.45
C ASP A 52 -19.59 -24.98 -21.65
N ASN A 53 -19.15 -23.73 -21.43
CA ASN A 53 -18.35 -22.87 -22.33
C ASN A 53 -18.48 -21.38 -21.96
N ALA A 54 -17.87 -20.95 -20.86
CA ALA A 54 -17.69 -19.53 -20.54
C ALA A 54 -16.24 -19.09 -20.82
N ALA A 55 -15.86 -19.15 -22.09
CA ALA A 55 -14.65 -18.49 -22.58
C ALA A 55 -14.90 -17.93 -23.99
N ARG A 56 -14.59 -16.64 -24.15
CA ARG A 56 -14.55 -15.84 -25.39
C ARG A 56 -15.86 -15.15 -25.79
N LYS A 57 -15.96 -13.86 -25.45
CA LYS A 57 -16.04 -12.73 -26.41
C LYS A 57 -16.54 -11.48 -25.70
N LEU A 58 -15.62 -10.63 -25.28
CA LEU A 58 -15.85 -9.18 -25.24
C LEU A 58 -15.33 -8.65 -26.56
N ASN A 59 -16.24 -8.27 -27.45
CA ASN A 59 -16.06 -7.32 -28.56
C ASN A 59 -17.38 -7.32 -29.34
N ASN A 60 -18.19 -6.28 -29.15
CA ASN A 60 -19.07 -5.71 -30.17
C ASN A 60 -19.77 -4.48 -29.60
N LEU A 61 -19.28 -3.29 -29.98
CA LEU A 61 -20.10 -2.08 -30.03
C LEU A 61 -20.23 -1.70 -31.50
N ASP A 62 -21.48 -1.77 -31.95
CA ASP A 62 -22.02 -1.34 -33.23
C ASP A 62 -21.62 0.10 -33.57
N ILE A 63 -21.04 0.31 -34.76
CA ILE A 63 -21.00 1.62 -35.41
C ILE A 63 -21.62 1.43 -36.80
N HIS A 64 -22.74 2.11 -36.97
CA HIS A 64 -23.61 2.15 -38.13
C HIS A 64 -22.84 2.57 -39.38
N ASP A 65 -22.91 1.73 -40.41
CA ASP A 65 -22.54 2.02 -41.79
C ASP A 65 -23.75 2.68 -42.47
N ASP A 66 -23.56 3.81 -43.15
CA ASP A 66 -24.49 4.30 -44.17
C ASP A 66 -23.66 4.87 -45.34
N ASP A 67 -23.86 4.22 -46.48
CA ASP A 67 -23.32 4.45 -47.81
C ASP A 67 -24.09 5.57 -48.54
N ALA A 68 -23.37 6.42 -49.27
CA ALA A 68 -23.80 6.97 -50.58
C ALA A 68 -22.82 8.04 -51.06
N GLY A 69 -22.11 7.75 -52.15
CA GLY A 69 -21.22 8.69 -52.83
C GLY A 69 -21.93 9.77 -53.65
N SER A 70 -21.24 10.89 -53.89
CA SER A 70 -21.31 11.60 -55.16
C SER A 70 -20.14 12.57 -55.37
N GLN A 71 -19.72 12.65 -56.63
CA GLN A 71 -18.61 13.42 -57.16
C GLN A 71 -18.81 14.94 -57.05
N GLY A 72 -17.71 15.69 -56.95
CA GLY A 72 -17.70 17.14 -57.12
C GLY A 72 -16.29 17.72 -57.21
N VAL A 73 -15.84 17.95 -58.44
CA VAL A 73 -14.65 18.72 -58.81
C VAL A 73 -14.67 20.16 -58.23
N VAL A 74 -13.50 20.74 -57.90
CA VAL A 74 -12.96 22.04 -58.38
C VAL A 74 -11.70 22.43 -57.57
N ALA A 75 -10.71 22.94 -58.29
CA ALA A 75 -9.35 23.26 -57.89
C ALA A 75 -9.15 24.51 -57.01
N SER A 76 -7.92 24.61 -56.46
CA SER A 76 -7.11 25.83 -56.21
C SER A 76 -7.09 26.43 -54.79
N ARG A 77 -6.00 26.19 -54.05
CA ARG A 77 -4.91 27.16 -53.79
C ARG A 77 -4.00 26.71 -52.64
N LYS A 78 -2.78 26.33 -53.02
CA LYS A 78 -1.63 26.00 -52.16
C LYS A 78 -1.11 27.27 -51.48
N LYS A 79 -1.42 27.49 -50.20
CA LYS A 79 -0.66 28.42 -49.34
C LYS A 79 0.47 27.65 -48.67
N LYS A 80 1.69 27.92 -49.11
CA LYS A 80 2.98 27.37 -48.66
C LYS A 80 3.13 27.55 -47.14
N ARG A 81 2.70 26.54 -46.38
CA ARG A 81 3.00 26.39 -44.95
C ARG A 81 4.50 26.16 -44.84
N GLY A 82 5.18 27.02 -44.09
CA GLY A 82 6.63 27.01 -43.92
C GLY A 82 7.16 25.61 -43.62
N GLN A 83 8.26 25.25 -44.29
CA GLN A 83 8.99 24.02 -44.04
C GLN A 83 9.28 23.90 -42.55
N ARG A 84 8.66 22.92 -41.90
CA ARG A 84 9.15 22.39 -40.63
C ARG A 84 10.44 21.67 -40.96
N ALA A 85 11.58 22.26 -40.59
CA ALA A 85 12.84 21.55 -40.57
C ALA A 85 12.68 20.31 -39.66
N VAL A 86 12.86 19.16 -40.29
CA VAL A 86 12.93 17.84 -39.67
C VAL A 86 14.10 17.81 -38.70
N GLY A 87 13.89 17.10 -37.58
CA GLY A 87 14.71 17.14 -36.39
C GLY A 87 16.07 16.49 -36.57
N GLY A 88 17.07 17.18 -36.02
CA GLY A 88 18.40 16.71 -35.66
C GLY A 88 18.94 17.73 -34.64
N ASP A 89 19.35 17.28 -33.46
CA ASP A 89 20.07 18.04 -32.41
C ASP A 89 19.38 19.18 -31.65
N LYS A 90 18.05 19.21 -31.57
CA LYS A 90 17.33 20.12 -30.65
C LYS A 90 17.10 19.56 -29.24
N SER A 91 17.78 18.47 -28.89
CA SER A 91 17.62 17.83 -27.57
C SER A 91 18.06 18.73 -26.41
N GLY A 92 18.84 19.78 -26.70
CA GLY A 92 19.52 20.65 -25.74
C GLY A 92 18.95 22.07 -25.52
N ARG A 93 17.81 22.46 -26.14
CA ARG A 93 17.32 23.87 -26.08
C ARG A 93 15.80 24.02 -25.96
N GLY A 94 15.09 22.99 -25.51
CA GLY A 94 13.63 22.99 -25.35
C GLY A 94 13.17 23.56 -24.00
N LEU A 95 11.87 23.90 -23.89
CA LEU A 95 11.28 24.36 -22.62
C LEU A 95 11.53 23.38 -21.47
N ARG A 96 11.46 22.07 -21.72
CA ARG A 96 11.75 21.04 -20.70
C ARG A 96 13.11 21.23 -20.03
N GLN A 97 14.13 21.58 -20.80
CA GLN A 97 15.48 21.76 -20.25
C GLN A 97 15.62 23.07 -19.51
N PHE A 98 15.04 24.16 -20.02
CA PHE A 98 15.00 25.41 -19.28
C PHE A 98 14.21 25.25 -17.98
N SER A 99 13.08 24.54 -17.99
CA SER A 99 12.32 24.22 -16.79
C SER A 99 13.13 23.40 -15.78
N MET A 100 13.86 22.39 -16.24
CA MET A 100 14.73 21.57 -15.41
C MET A 100 15.83 22.43 -14.76
N LYS A 101 16.51 23.26 -15.56
CA LYS A 101 17.58 24.15 -15.07
C LYS A 101 17.08 25.25 -14.14
N VAL A 102 15.92 25.84 -14.43
CA VAL A 102 15.25 26.80 -13.53
C VAL A 102 14.92 26.14 -12.20
N CYS A 103 14.41 24.90 -12.21
CA CYS A 103 14.10 24.14 -10.99
C CYS A 103 15.36 23.88 -10.15
N GLU A 104 16.41 23.30 -10.75
CA GLU A 104 17.71 23.04 -10.10
C GLU A 104 18.30 24.32 -9.48
N LYS A 105 18.20 25.45 -10.20
CA LYS A 105 18.78 26.71 -9.76
C LYS A 105 18.03 27.31 -8.57
N VAL A 106 16.70 27.28 -8.59
CA VAL A 106 15.89 27.78 -7.47
C VAL A 106 16.05 26.87 -6.25
N GLU A 107 16.12 25.54 -6.45
CA GLU A 107 16.36 24.56 -5.38
C GLU A 107 17.70 24.78 -4.69
N SER A 108 18.79 24.87 -5.45
CA SER A 108 20.14 25.03 -4.90
C SER A 108 20.36 26.35 -4.17
N LYS A 109 19.74 27.44 -4.65
CA LYS A 109 19.86 28.77 -4.00
C LYS A 109 18.92 28.92 -2.81
N GLY A 110 17.78 28.25 -2.79
CA GLY A 110 16.73 28.38 -1.77
C GLY A 110 15.96 29.71 -1.85
N ARG A 111 16.64 30.85 -2.00
CA ARG A 111 16.05 32.17 -2.29
C ARG A 111 16.79 32.84 -3.45
N THR A 112 16.07 33.37 -4.43
CA THR A 112 16.64 33.99 -5.63
C THR A 112 15.67 34.99 -6.27
N THR A 113 16.01 35.56 -7.42
CA THR A 113 15.15 36.48 -8.19
C THR A 113 15.09 36.08 -9.67
N TYR A 114 14.09 36.58 -10.39
CA TYR A 114 13.94 36.31 -11.82
C TYR A 114 15.20 36.67 -12.63
N ASN A 115 15.76 37.87 -12.42
CA ASN A 115 16.92 38.34 -13.18
C ASN A 115 18.14 37.46 -12.91
N GLU A 116 18.38 37.12 -11.64
CA GLU A 116 19.49 36.25 -11.24
C GLU A 116 19.40 34.87 -11.91
N VAL A 117 18.22 34.22 -11.88
CA VAL A 117 18.02 32.94 -12.56
C VAL A 117 18.18 33.07 -14.08
N ALA A 118 17.64 34.13 -14.68
CA ALA A 118 17.69 34.32 -16.12
C ALA A 118 19.11 34.60 -16.62
N ASP A 119 19.84 35.49 -15.94
CA ASP A 119 21.19 35.90 -16.35
C ASP A 119 22.19 34.76 -16.16
N GLU A 120 22.05 33.94 -15.11
CA GLU A 120 22.88 32.74 -14.95
C GLU A 120 22.62 31.69 -16.04
N LEU A 121 21.36 31.47 -16.42
CA LEU A 121 21.04 30.54 -17.50
C LEU A 121 21.54 31.06 -18.86
N VAL A 122 21.50 32.37 -19.09
CA VAL A 122 22.07 32.97 -20.29
C VAL A 122 23.58 32.78 -20.33
N ALA A 123 24.27 32.97 -19.20
CA ALA A 123 25.72 32.74 -19.11
C ALA A 123 26.08 31.27 -19.36
N GLU A 124 25.41 30.32 -18.72
CA GLU A 124 25.67 28.87 -18.87
C GLU A 124 25.43 28.36 -20.30
N PHE A 125 24.43 28.89 -21.00
CA PHE A 125 24.12 28.48 -22.37
C PHE A 125 24.88 29.27 -23.45
N SER A 126 25.63 30.31 -23.05
CA SER A 126 26.48 31.11 -23.94
C SER A 126 27.94 30.64 -23.96
N ASP A 127 28.26 29.52 -23.29
CA ASP A 127 29.63 29.03 -23.11
C ASP A 127 30.40 28.79 -24.43
N PRO A 128 31.74 28.96 -24.41
CA PRO A 128 32.57 29.26 -25.59
C PRO A 128 32.87 28.08 -26.53
N SER A 129 32.39 26.86 -26.26
CA SER A 129 32.50 25.75 -27.24
C SER A 129 31.61 25.95 -28.48
N ASN A 130 30.65 26.87 -28.40
CA ASN A 130 29.79 27.35 -29.50
C ASN A 130 30.21 28.74 -30.02
N SER A 131 31.50 29.12 -29.91
CA SER A 131 32.05 30.45 -30.25
C SER A 131 31.93 30.91 -31.74
N VAL A 132 31.11 30.26 -32.57
CA VAL A 132 30.84 30.65 -33.98
C VAL A 132 29.42 31.21 -34.12
N LEU A 133 28.88 31.86 -33.10
CA LEU A 133 27.55 32.49 -33.17
C LEU A 133 27.70 34.00 -33.34
N SER A 134 27.07 34.52 -34.39
CA SER A 134 26.97 35.96 -34.66
C SER A 134 26.33 36.70 -33.46
N PRO A 135 26.70 37.96 -33.16
CA PRO A 135 26.12 38.74 -32.06
C PRO A 135 24.58 38.76 -32.04
N ASP A 136 23.95 38.73 -33.22
CA ASP A 136 22.49 38.70 -33.36
C ASP A 136 21.85 37.40 -32.81
N GLN A 137 22.58 36.28 -32.90
CA GLN A 137 22.10 34.99 -32.41
C GLN A 137 22.16 34.93 -30.88
N GLN A 138 23.21 35.48 -30.27
CA GLN A 138 23.34 35.58 -28.82
C GLN A 138 22.21 36.41 -28.21
N GLN A 139 21.87 37.54 -28.83
CA GLN A 139 20.76 38.38 -28.39
C GLN A 139 19.39 37.68 -28.54
N TYR A 140 19.22 36.87 -29.59
CA TYR A 140 18.00 36.07 -29.77
C TYR A 140 17.88 34.98 -28.70
N ASP A 141 18.97 34.28 -28.41
CA ASP A 141 19.01 33.22 -27.42
C ASP A 141 18.75 33.78 -26.01
N GLU A 142 19.31 34.94 -25.66
CA GLU A 142 19.01 35.63 -24.40
C GLU A 142 17.51 35.94 -24.26
N LYS A 143 16.90 36.54 -25.29
CA LYS A 143 15.45 36.85 -25.30
C LYS A 143 14.62 35.58 -25.20
N ASN A 144 15.06 34.50 -25.84
CA ASN A 144 14.38 33.21 -25.79
C ASN A 144 14.42 32.61 -24.39
N ILE A 145 15.60 32.53 -23.78
CA ILE A 145 15.81 32.01 -22.42
C ILE A 145 14.96 32.79 -21.43
N ARG A 146 15.02 34.12 -21.45
CA ARG A 146 14.22 35.00 -20.57
C ARG A 146 12.73 34.72 -20.66
N ARG A 147 12.19 34.51 -21.87
CA ARG A 147 10.78 34.15 -22.06
C ARG A 147 10.46 32.78 -21.46
N ARG A 148 11.33 31.79 -21.65
CA ARG A 148 11.16 30.42 -21.16
C ARG A 148 11.27 30.31 -19.63
N VAL A 149 12.12 31.11 -19.00
CA VAL A 149 12.22 31.20 -17.54
C VAL A 149 10.88 31.58 -16.92
N TYR A 150 10.16 32.54 -17.51
CA TYR A 150 8.80 32.87 -17.05
C TYR A 150 7.82 31.71 -17.17
N ASP A 151 7.84 30.98 -18.29
CA ASP A 151 6.96 29.80 -18.45
C ASP A 151 7.22 28.76 -17.36
N ALA A 152 8.50 28.47 -17.09
CA ALA A 152 8.90 27.53 -16.07
C ALA A 152 8.49 27.97 -14.66
N LEU A 153 8.82 29.21 -14.27
CA LEU A 153 8.50 29.73 -12.95
C LEU A 153 7.00 29.77 -12.67
N ASN A 154 6.18 30.11 -13.67
CA ASN A 154 4.74 30.15 -13.53
C ASN A 154 4.15 28.76 -13.24
N VAL A 155 4.66 27.72 -13.92
CA VAL A 155 4.23 26.35 -13.67
C VAL A 155 4.73 25.86 -12.32
N LEU A 156 5.99 26.12 -11.96
CA LEU A 156 6.54 25.74 -10.65
C LEU A 156 5.78 26.40 -9.49
N MET A 157 5.34 27.65 -9.66
CA MET A 157 4.50 28.35 -8.70
C MET A 157 3.10 27.74 -8.61
N ALA A 158 2.49 27.41 -9.75
CA ALA A 158 1.18 26.77 -9.79
C ALA A 158 1.18 25.36 -9.17
N MET A 159 2.32 24.66 -9.24
CA MET A 159 2.54 23.36 -8.61
C MET A 159 2.96 23.47 -7.13
N ASP A 160 2.97 24.68 -6.57
CA ASP A 160 3.41 25.02 -5.20
C ASP A 160 4.85 24.58 -4.87
N ILE A 161 5.69 24.42 -5.89
CA ILE A 161 7.12 24.06 -5.72
C ILE A 161 7.95 25.27 -5.29
N ILE A 162 7.51 26.47 -5.68
CA ILE A 162 8.15 27.74 -5.35
C ILE A 162 7.10 28.77 -4.92
N SER A 163 7.48 29.69 -4.04
CA SER A 163 6.73 30.93 -3.77
C SER A 163 7.38 32.12 -4.46
N LYS A 164 6.58 33.12 -4.82
CA LYS A 164 7.07 34.42 -5.29
C LYS A 164 6.46 35.54 -4.46
N ASP A 165 7.29 36.28 -3.74
CA ASP A 165 6.91 37.54 -3.10
C ASP A 165 7.59 38.70 -3.84
N LYS A 166 6.80 39.51 -4.54
CA LYS A 166 7.27 40.60 -5.40
C LYS A 166 8.37 40.14 -6.37
N LYS A 167 9.63 40.42 -6.04
CA LYS A 167 10.83 40.08 -6.83
C LYS A 167 11.56 38.85 -6.29
N GLU A 168 11.31 38.46 -5.06
CA GLU A 168 11.93 37.31 -4.41
C GLU A 168 11.17 36.02 -4.76
N ILE A 169 11.93 34.97 -5.06
CA ILE A 169 11.47 33.63 -5.35
C ILE A 169 12.09 32.71 -4.30
N GLN A 170 11.28 31.92 -3.61
CA GLN A 170 11.73 30.98 -2.59
C GLN A 170 11.36 29.55 -2.96
N TRP A 171 12.29 28.62 -2.79
CA TRP A 171 12.08 27.19 -2.94
C TRP A 171 11.22 26.65 -1.80
N LYS A 172 10.13 25.95 -2.13
CA LYS A 172 9.28 25.26 -1.16
C LYS A 172 9.57 23.76 -1.10
N GLY A 173 9.96 23.16 -2.22
CA GLY A 173 10.18 21.71 -2.35
C GLY A 173 9.19 21.05 -3.30
N LEU A 174 9.42 19.78 -3.64
CA LEU A 174 8.49 19.04 -4.49
C LEU A 174 7.27 18.58 -3.68
N PRO A 175 6.05 18.61 -4.24
CA PRO A 175 4.89 18.04 -3.59
C PRO A 175 5.18 16.55 -3.40
N ARG A 176 5.20 16.07 -2.15
CA ARG A 176 5.56 14.71 -1.69
C ARG A 176 7.00 14.46 -1.22
N THR A 177 7.85 15.47 -1.08
CA THR A 177 9.17 15.30 -0.42
C THR A 177 9.21 15.90 0.99
N SER A 178 8.07 16.21 1.61
CA SER A 178 8.07 16.76 2.97
C SER A 178 8.37 15.64 3.99
N LEU A 179 9.08 15.97 5.07
CA LEU A 179 9.40 15.01 6.14
C LEU A 179 8.12 14.38 6.75
N ASN A 180 7.03 15.16 6.80
CA ASN A 180 5.74 14.70 7.31
C ASN A 180 5.14 13.59 6.43
N ASP A 181 5.22 13.71 5.11
CA ASP A 181 4.72 12.67 4.19
C ASP A 181 5.50 11.36 4.35
N ILE A 182 6.82 11.46 4.58
CA ILE A 182 7.68 10.31 4.84
C ILE A 182 7.30 9.63 6.16
N GLU A 183 6.99 10.42 7.19
CA GLU A 183 6.55 9.90 8.49
C GLU A 183 5.18 9.22 8.37
N GLU A 184 4.21 9.83 7.68
CA GLU A 184 2.90 9.23 7.42
C GLU A 184 3.05 7.88 6.68
N LEU A 185 3.81 7.84 5.58
CA LEU A 185 4.09 6.60 4.84
C LEU A 185 4.75 5.52 5.72
N LYS A 186 5.64 5.90 6.65
CA LYS A 186 6.24 4.95 7.60
C LYS A 186 5.20 4.39 8.56
N THR A 187 4.29 5.23 9.07
CA THR A 187 3.21 4.78 9.97
C THR A 187 2.25 3.83 9.24
N GLU A 188 1.87 4.15 8.01
CA GLU A 188 1.05 3.27 7.17
C GLU A 188 1.75 1.95 6.92
N HIS A 189 3.02 1.98 6.53
CA HIS A 189 3.82 0.78 6.29
C HIS A 189 3.92 -0.11 7.52
N LEU A 190 4.13 0.47 8.70
CA LEU A 190 4.13 -0.25 9.98
C LEU A 190 2.75 -0.91 10.22
N GLY A 191 1.66 -0.16 10.05
CA GLY A 191 0.30 -0.67 10.23
C GLY A 191 -0.06 -1.80 9.26
N LEU A 192 0.36 -1.68 8.00
CA LEU A 192 0.23 -2.74 6.98
C LEU A 192 1.01 -3.99 7.40
N ARG A 193 2.25 -3.84 7.88
CA ARG A 193 3.09 -4.95 8.34
C ARG A 193 2.45 -5.68 9.53
N SER A 194 1.99 -4.97 10.56
CA SER A 194 1.32 -5.59 11.71
C SER A 194 0.00 -6.27 11.34
N ARG A 195 -0.70 -5.80 10.29
CA ARG A 195 -1.89 -6.48 9.76
C ARG A 195 -1.53 -7.78 9.03
N ILE A 196 -0.43 -7.79 8.28
CA ILE A 196 0.07 -8.99 7.61
C ILE A 196 0.48 -10.02 8.65
N GLU A 197 1.23 -9.61 9.67
CA GLU A 197 1.69 -10.49 10.75
C GLU A 197 0.53 -11.15 11.50
N ARG A 198 -0.49 -10.39 11.89
CA ARG A 198 -1.70 -10.95 12.53
C ARG A 198 -2.43 -11.94 11.63
N LYS A 199 -2.53 -11.66 10.32
CA LYS A 199 -3.16 -12.58 9.36
C LYS A 199 -2.34 -13.84 9.17
N ALA A 200 -1.01 -13.74 9.17
CA ALA A 200 -0.12 -14.89 9.06
C ALA A 200 -0.23 -15.80 10.30
N ALA A 201 -0.22 -15.21 11.50
CA ALA A 201 -0.40 -15.96 12.75
C ALA A 201 -1.76 -16.68 12.80
N TYR A 202 -2.85 -15.98 12.44
CA TYR A 202 -4.18 -16.59 12.39
C TYR A 202 -4.30 -17.70 11.34
N LEU A 203 -3.63 -17.55 10.20
CA LEU A 203 -3.59 -18.60 9.17
C LEU A 203 -2.85 -19.83 9.66
N GLN A 204 -1.72 -19.64 10.36
CA GLN A 204 -0.96 -20.74 10.95
C GLN A 204 -1.80 -21.50 12.00
N GLU A 205 -2.48 -20.78 12.90
CA GLU A 205 -3.39 -21.39 13.88
C GLU A 205 -4.50 -22.21 13.19
N LEU A 206 -5.07 -21.69 12.11
CA LEU A 206 -6.10 -22.39 11.35
C LEU A 206 -5.58 -23.64 10.65
N GLU A 207 -4.35 -23.60 10.12
CA GLU A 207 -3.68 -24.77 9.53
C GLU A 207 -3.40 -25.84 10.59
N GLU A 208 -2.89 -25.44 11.76
CA GLU A 208 -2.65 -26.34 12.89
C GLU A 208 -3.96 -27.02 13.35
N HIS A 209 -5.06 -26.27 13.46
CA HIS A 209 -6.38 -26.82 13.75
C HIS A 209 -6.87 -27.79 12.66
N PHE A 210 -6.69 -27.44 11.39
CA PHE A 210 -7.10 -28.29 10.27
C PHE A 210 -6.34 -29.62 10.26
N VAL A 211 -5.01 -29.57 10.37
CA VAL A 211 -4.15 -30.75 10.44
C VAL A 211 -4.48 -31.58 11.68
N GLY A 212 -4.66 -30.94 12.84
CA GLY A 212 -5.05 -31.61 14.07
C GLY A 212 -6.38 -32.37 13.95
N LEU A 213 -7.39 -31.77 13.33
CA LEU A 213 -8.69 -32.39 13.09
C LEU A 213 -8.59 -33.56 12.10
N GLN A 214 -7.86 -33.39 10.99
CA GLN A 214 -7.64 -34.47 10.02
C GLN A 214 -6.94 -35.68 10.68
N ASN A 215 -5.90 -35.43 11.46
CA ASN A 215 -5.18 -36.48 12.18
C ASN A 215 -6.08 -37.19 13.20
N LEU A 216 -6.94 -36.44 13.91
CA LEU A 216 -7.89 -37.02 14.86
C LEU A 216 -8.93 -37.91 14.18
N ILE A 217 -9.49 -37.44 13.06
CA ILE A 217 -10.46 -38.20 12.25
C ILE A 217 -9.81 -39.49 11.75
N GLN A 218 -8.64 -39.38 11.11
CA GLN A 218 -7.92 -40.53 10.57
C GLN A 218 -7.58 -41.56 11.66
N ARG A 219 -7.10 -41.12 12.82
CA ARG A 219 -6.81 -42.01 13.96
C ARG A 219 -8.09 -42.71 14.44
N ASN A 220 -9.18 -41.97 14.57
CA ASN A 220 -10.45 -42.55 15.04
C ASN A 220 -10.99 -43.56 14.02
N GLU A 221 -10.95 -43.29 12.72
CA GLU A 221 -11.35 -44.23 11.66
C GLU A 221 -10.57 -45.55 11.75
N GLN A 222 -9.26 -45.48 11.99
CA GLN A 222 -8.42 -46.66 12.17
C GLN A 222 -8.80 -47.47 13.42
N LEU A 223 -9.06 -46.79 14.54
CA LEU A 223 -9.49 -47.44 15.79
C LEU A 223 -10.85 -48.13 15.65
N TYR A 224 -11.80 -47.50 14.95
CA TYR A 224 -13.11 -48.10 14.69
C TYR A 224 -13.07 -49.22 13.65
N SER A 225 -12.04 -49.26 12.80
CA SER A 225 -11.78 -50.37 11.88
C SER A 225 -11.06 -51.55 12.55
N SER A 226 -10.62 -51.40 13.80
CA SER A 226 -9.92 -52.44 14.55
C SER A 226 -10.88 -53.39 15.29
N GLU A 227 -10.37 -54.55 15.70
CA GLU A 227 -11.16 -55.64 16.29
C GLU A 227 -11.79 -55.30 17.66
N ASN A 228 -11.35 -54.20 18.30
CA ASN A 228 -11.89 -53.70 19.57
C ASN A 228 -12.18 -52.19 19.50
N PRO A 229 -13.34 -51.79 18.96
CA PRO A 229 -13.70 -50.37 18.88
C PRO A 229 -13.91 -49.77 20.28
N PRO A 230 -13.43 -48.54 20.52
CA PRO A 230 -13.65 -47.86 21.80
C PRO A 230 -15.16 -47.61 22.01
N SER A 231 -15.65 -47.91 23.22
CA SER A 231 -17.08 -47.85 23.57
C SER A 231 -17.56 -46.48 24.08
N GLY A 232 -16.67 -45.47 24.15
CA GLY A 232 -17.00 -44.12 24.63
C GLY A 232 -16.10 -43.04 24.03
N GLY A 233 -16.58 -41.78 24.09
CA GLY A 233 -15.86 -40.61 23.60
C GLY A 233 -16.63 -39.31 23.84
N VAL A 234 -15.94 -38.18 23.69
CA VAL A 234 -16.53 -36.83 23.75
C VAL A 234 -16.43 -36.20 22.37
N SER A 235 -17.55 -35.70 21.84
CA SER A 235 -17.60 -35.04 20.53
C SER A 235 -17.18 -33.57 20.63
N LEU A 236 -16.51 -33.07 19.59
CA LEU A 236 -16.29 -31.64 19.41
C LEU A 236 -17.59 -30.93 19.00
N PRO A 237 -17.76 -29.64 19.32
CA PRO A 237 -16.88 -28.82 20.16
C PRO A 237 -17.15 -29.06 21.66
N PHE A 238 -16.09 -29.13 22.45
CA PHE A 238 -16.17 -29.12 23.90
C PHE A 238 -15.06 -28.24 24.47
N ILE A 239 -15.22 -27.82 25.72
CA ILE A 239 -14.16 -27.19 26.51
C ILE A 239 -13.83 -28.11 27.67
N LEU A 240 -12.55 -28.19 28.03
CA LEU A 240 -12.09 -28.98 29.17
C LEU A 240 -11.66 -28.04 30.28
N VAL A 241 -12.24 -28.21 31.46
CA VAL A 241 -11.80 -27.53 32.68
C VAL A 241 -11.12 -28.57 33.56
N GLN A 242 -9.83 -28.38 33.83
CA GLN A 242 -9.03 -29.30 34.63
C GLN A 242 -8.57 -28.62 35.92
N THR A 243 -8.79 -29.28 37.04
CA THR A 243 -8.41 -28.81 38.39
C THR A 243 -7.45 -29.79 39.05
N ARG A 244 -6.95 -29.45 40.24
CA ARG A 244 -6.10 -30.36 41.03
C ARG A 244 -6.92 -31.60 41.43
N PRO A 245 -6.30 -32.80 41.54
CA PRO A 245 -7.01 -34.03 41.88
C PRO A 245 -7.79 -33.99 43.20
N HIS A 246 -7.40 -33.11 44.12
CA HIS A 246 -7.99 -32.93 45.45
C HIS A 246 -8.75 -31.60 45.60
N ALA A 247 -8.93 -30.85 44.52
CA ALA A 247 -9.75 -29.64 44.56
C ALA A 247 -11.23 -30.02 44.73
N THR A 248 -11.93 -29.32 45.61
CA THR A 248 -13.39 -29.48 45.74
C THR A 248 -14.05 -28.52 44.76
N VAL A 249 -14.89 -29.05 43.86
CA VAL A 249 -15.61 -28.25 42.86
C VAL A 249 -17.10 -28.35 43.15
N GLU A 250 -17.73 -27.22 43.42
CA GLU A 250 -19.18 -27.12 43.52
C GLU A 250 -19.73 -26.68 42.16
N VAL A 251 -20.74 -27.39 41.67
CA VAL A 251 -21.32 -27.15 40.35
C VAL A 251 -22.82 -26.93 40.51
N GLU A 252 -23.28 -25.76 40.13
CA GLU A 252 -24.71 -25.43 40.07
C GLU A 252 -25.12 -25.29 38.61
N ILE A 253 -26.13 -26.06 38.20
CA ILE A 253 -26.66 -26.05 36.83
C ILE A 253 -28.08 -25.51 36.90
N SER A 254 -28.39 -24.51 36.07
CA SER A 254 -29.75 -23.99 35.95
C SER A 254 -30.70 -25.07 35.41
N GLU A 255 -31.98 -24.96 35.75
CA GLU A 255 -33.00 -25.93 35.32
C GLU A 255 -33.10 -26.03 33.78
N ASP A 256 -32.89 -24.92 33.07
CA ASP A 256 -32.88 -24.86 31.60
C ASP A 256 -31.55 -25.30 30.95
N MET A 257 -30.56 -25.68 31.77
CA MET A 257 -29.21 -26.10 31.37
C MET A 257 -28.44 -25.06 30.54
N GLN A 258 -28.85 -23.78 30.58
CA GLN A 258 -28.17 -22.71 29.84
C GLN A 258 -27.04 -22.07 30.66
N LEU A 259 -27.09 -22.20 31.98
CA LEU A 259 -26.12 -21.60 32.88
C LEU A 259 -25.52 -22.69 33.78
N VAL A 260 -24.20 -22.72 33.81
CA VAL A 260 -23.43 -23.57 34.72
C VAL A 260 -22.50 -22.67 35.52
N HIS A 261 -22.62 -22.70 36.84
CA HIS A 261 -21.73 -22.03 37.77
C HIS A 261 -20.77 -23.06 38.38
N PHE A 262 -19.48 -22.76 38.31
CA PHE A 262 -18.43 -23.56 38.93
C PHE A 262 -17.80 -22.76 40.06
N ASP A 263 -17.87 -23.27 41.29
CA ASP A 263 -17.06 -22.78 42.40
C ASP A 263 -15.90 -23.74 42.66
N PHE A 264 -14.69 -23.20 42.63
CA PHE A 264 -13.46 -23.95 42.83
C PHE A 264 -12.90 -23.60 44.21
N ASN A 265 -13.31 -24.37 45.23
CA ASN A 265 -12.77 -24.23 46.57
C ASN A 265 -11.28 -24.62 46.56
N ARG A 266 -10.42 -23.67 46.98
CA ARG A 266 -8.95 -23.67 46.86
C ARG A 266 -8.25 -25.00 47.16
#